data_AF-A0A6J2ZZ05-F1
#
_entry.id   AF-A0A6J2ZZ05-F1
#
_cell.length_a   1.000
_cell.length_b   1.000
_cell.length_c   1.000
_cell.angle_alpha   90.00
_cell.angle_beta   90.00
_cell.angle_gamma   90.00
#
_symmetry.space_group_name_H-M   'P 1'
#
loop_
_entity.id
_entity.type
_entity.pdbx_description
1 polymer ?
#
loop_
_entity_poly.entity_id
_entity_poly.type
_entity_poly.pdbx_seq_one_letter_code
_entity_poly.pdbx_strand_id
1 'polypeptide(L)'
;MNRLSMENRTEPITKDLDFLLQDPFLLYRNARSSICGIWFYDTEECQRIAELMKNLTQYEQLKAHHGAGAGTPPMTLSSREEKEVDIVRMLARAKDEYTKPFRTLEQYPGDLTGLPAVRRQTQESDIFAHEDLGAVKTA
;
A
#
# COMPACT_ATOMS: atom_id res chain seq x y z
N MET A 1 -13.05 6.00 -7.11
CA MET A 1 -12.60 5.64 -8.47
C MET A 1 -13.43 6.40 -9.48
N ASN A 2 -12.79 7.04 -10.46
CA ASN A 2 -13.50 7.73 -11.53
C ASN A 2 -14.21 6.71 -12.44
N ARG A 3 -15.49 6.94 -12.74
CA ARG A 3 -16.29 6.08 -13.62
C ARG A 3 -16.33 6.54 -15.08
N LEU A 4 -15.88 7.76 -15.35
CA LEU A 4 -15.92 8.40 -16.67
C LEU A 4 -14.57 8.38 -17.38
N SER A 5 -13.47 8.16 -16.65
CA SER A 5 -12.12 8.11 -17.22
C SER A 5 -11.17 7.31 -16.32
N MET A 6 -9.94 7.09 -16.80
CA MET A 6 -8.86 6.47 -16.02
C MET A 6 -8.13 7.44 -15.07
N GLU A 7 -8.46 8.73 -15.11
CA GLU A 7 -7.84 9.72 -14.25
C GLU A 7 -8.54 9.76 -12.87
N ASN A 8 -7.80 9.34 -11.84
CA ASN A 8 -8.27 9.37 -10.46
C ASN A 8 -7.73 10.58 -9.71
N ARG A 9 -8.55 11.09 -8.79
CA ARG A 9 -8.10 12.02 -7.76
C ARG A 9 -7.74 11.22 -6.51
N THR A 10 -6.52 11.41 -6.05
CA THR A 10 -6.02 10.88 -4.78
C THR A 10 -5.53 12.05 -3.97
N GLU A 11 -5.98 12.12 -2.71
CA GLU A 11 -5.54 13.16 -1.78
C GLU A 11 -5.08 12.47 -0.50
N PRO A 12 -3.83 12.72 -0.05
CA PRO A 12 -3.32 12.12 1.17
C PRO A 12 -4.00 12.72 2.39
N ILE A 13 -4.30 11.88 3.39
CA ILE A 13 -4.77 12.35 4.69
C ILE A 13 -3.56 12.92 5.44
N THR A 14 -3.52 14.23 5.59
CA THR A 14 -2.46 14.97 6.28
C THR A 14 -3.05 15.72 7.47
N LYS A 15 -2.22 16.01 8.46
CA LYS A 15 -2.61 16.75 9.68
C LYS A 15 -3.18 18.16 9.41
N ASP A 16 -2.87 18.73 8.24
CA ASP A 16 -3.22 20.09 7.82
C ASP A 16 -4.52 20.15 7.00
N LEU A 17 -5.23 19.00 6.87
CA LEU A 17 -6.56 18.97 6.24
C LEU A 17 -7.61 19.56 7.17
N ASP A 18 -8.38 20.50 6.64
CA ASP A 18 -9.55 21.05 7.32
C ASP A 18 -10.83 20.65 6.60
N PHE A 19 -11.88 20.34 7.36
CA PHE A 19 -13.15 19.87 6.82
C PHE A 19 -14.32 20.76 7.28
N LEU A 20 -15.27 20.96 6.38
CA LEU A 20 -16.57 21.56 6.67
C LEU A 20 -17.66 20.68 6.05
N LEU A 21 -18.54 20.18 6.90
CA LEU A 21 -19.71 19.45 6.48
C LEU A 21 -20.83 20.45 6.15
N GLN A 22 -21.29 20.46 4.90
CA GLN A 22 -22.41 21.26 4.43
C GLN A 22 -23.29 20.36 3.57
N ASP A 23 -24.16 19.56 4.21
CA ASP A 23 -24.98 18.56 3.52
C ASP A 23 -25.67 19.13 2.27
N PRO A 24 -25.60 18.43 1.11
CA PRO A 24 -25.02 17.10 0.85
C PRO A 24 -23.53 17.11 0.40
N PHE A 25 -22.76 18.12 0.82
CA PHE A 25 -21.35 18.29 0.45
C PHE A 25 -20.42 18.15 1.67
N LEU A 26 -19.33 17.43 1.46
CA LEU A 26 -18.14 17.50 2.31
C LEU A 26 -17.12 18.42 1.64
N LEU A 27 -16.90 19.58 2.23
CA LEU A 27 -15.88 20.53 1.78
C LEU A 27 -14.60 20.31 2.57
N TYR A 28 -13.45 20.43 1.90
CA TYR A 28 -12.16 20.39 2.57
C TYR A 28 -11.14 21.32 1.95
N ARG A 29 -10.18 21.77 2.76
CA ARG A 29 -9.00 22.49 2.32
C ARG A 29 -7.79 21.58 2.42
N ASN A 30 -7.10 21.35 1.29
CA ASN A 30 -5.90 20.50 1.26
C ASN A 30 -4.62 21.29 1.64
N ALA A 31 -3.49 20.58 1.75
CA ALA A 31 -2.19 21.18 2.08
C ALA A 31 -1.71 22.22 1.05
N ARG A 32 -2.26 22.19 -0.18
CA ARG A 32 -2.01 23.21 -1.22
C ARG A 32 -2.93 24.42 -1.08
N SER A 33 -3.68 24.53 0.02
CA SER A 33 -4.69 25.57 0.29
C SER A 33 -5.81 25.63 -0.76
N SER A 34 -6.00 24.57 -1.54
CA SER A 34 -7.11 24.48 -2.49
C SER A 34 -8.37 24.00 -1.76
N ILE A 35 -9.50 24.62 -2.05
CA ILE A 35 -10.81 24.20 -1.55
C ILE A 35 -11.41 23.20 -2.53
N CYS A 36 -11.76 22.04 -2.01
CA CYS A 36 -12.36 20.94 -2.76
C CYS A 36 -13.71 20.57 -2.13
N GLY A 37 -14.61 20.03 -2.95
CA GLY A 37 -15.92 19.54 -2.50
C GLY A 37 -16.21 18.15 -3.04
N ILE A 38 -16.77 17.30 -2.19
CA ILE A 38 -17.28 15.98 -2.56
C ILE A 38 -18.79 16.00 -2.32
N TRP A 39 -19.55 15.77 -3.39
CA TRP A 39 -21.01 15.63 -3.29
C TRP A 39 -21.37 14.16 -3.08
N PHE A 40 -22.28 13.92 -2.16
CA PHE A 40 -22.79 12.59 -1.87
C PHE A 40 -24.24 12.46 -2.34
N TYR A 41 -24.56 11.29 -2.89
CA TYR A 41 -25.95 10.95 -3.21
C TYR A 41 -26.76 10.67 -1.94
N ASP A 42 -26.15 9.99 -0.98
CA ASP A 42 -26.73 9.67 0.32
C ASP A 42 -26.13 10.59 1.40
N THR A 43 -27.01 11.30 2.11
CA THR A 43 -26.62 12.23 3.17
C THR A 43 -26.05 11.50 4.39
N GLU A 44 -26.51 10.29 4.71
CA GLU A 44 -25.97 9.51 5.84
C GLU A 44 -24.51 9.13 5.58
N GLU A 45 -24.20 8.76 4.33
CA GLU A 45 -22.84 8.46 3.90
C GLU A 45 -21.93 9.71 3.92
N CYS A 46 -22.48 10.89 3.58
CA CYS A 46 -21.75 12.15 3.70
C CYS A 46 -21.26 12.37 5.14
N GLN A 47 -22.16 12.18 6.11
CA GLN A 47 -21.87 12.35 7.53
C GLN A 47 -20.86 11.32 8.05
N ARG A 48 -21.08 10.04 7.73
CA ARG A 48 -20.20 8.93 8.14
C ARG A 48 -18.77 9.12 7.63
N ILE A 49 -18.61 9.54 6.37
CA ILE A 49 -17.29 9.79 5.78
C ILE A 49 -16.65 11.05 6.35
N ALA A 50 -17.42 12.11 6.60
CA ALA A 50 -16.91 13.33 7.22
C ALA A 50 -16.33 13.06 8.63
N GLU A 51 -17.03 12.26 9.44
CA GLU A 51 -16.57 11.88 10.77
C GLU A 51 -15.31 11.00 10.71
N LEU A 52 -15.27 10.02 9.81
CA LEU A 52 -14.09 9.19 9.59
C LEU A 52 -12.87 10.01 9.19
N MET A 53 -13.01 10.91 8.20
CA MET A 53 -11.93 11.78 7.73
C MET A 53 -11.39 12.66 8.85
N LYS A 54 -12.28 13.20 9.69
CA LYS A 54 -11.91 14.01 10.85
C LYS A 54 -11.10 13.21 11.87
N ASN A 55 -11.50 11.97 12.15
CA ASN A 55 -10.78 11.10 13.09
C ASN A 55 -9.39 10.69 12.59
N LEU A 56 -9.27 10.34 11.31
CA LEU A 56 -7.98 10.00 10.71
C LEU A 56 -7.03 11.22 10.69
N THR A 57 -7.55 12.40 10.43
CA THR A 57 -6.76 13.64 10.45
C THR A 57 -6.26 13.98 11.85
N GLN A 58 -7.10 13.80 12.88
CA GLN A 58 -6.67 13.94 14.28
C GLN A 58 -5.58 12.95 14.67
N TYR A 59 -5.65 11.71 14.19
CA TYR A 59 -4.61 10.72 14.43
C TYR A 59 -3.25 11.18 13.85
N GLU A 60 -3.24 11.71 12.63
CA GLU A 60 -2.03 12.28 12.01
C GLU A 60 -1.49 13.50 12.78
N GLN A 61 -2.37 14.34 13.32
CA GLN A 61 -1.99 15.47 14.18
C GLN A 61 -1.30 14.97 15.46
N LEU A 62 -1.90 14.00 16.17
CA LEU A 62 -1.33 13.41 17.38
C LEU A 62 0.03 12.78 17.12
N LYS A 63 0.17 12.05 16.01
CA LYS A 63 1.42 11.41 15.61
C LYS A 63 2.54 12.44 15.34
N ALA A 64 2.19 13.57 14.73
CA ALA A 64 3.13 14.68 14.52
C ALA A 64 3.61 15.32 15.83
N HIS A 65 2.76 15.39 16.86
CA HIS A 65 3.15 15.91 18.18
C HIS A 65 4.08 14.95 18.94
N HIS A 66 3.89 13.63 18.81
CA HIS A 66 4.75 12.64 19.45
C HIS A 66 6.10 12.43 18.73
N GLY A 67 6.22 12.84 17.46
CA GLY A 67 7.44 12.70 16.66
C GLY A 67 8.50 13.80 16.88
N ALA A 68 8.24 14.82 17.69
CA ALA A 68 9.12 15.98 17.84
C ALA A 68 10.08 15.93 19.05
N GLY A 69 10.12 14.85 19.83
CA GLY A 69 10.86 14.87 21.10
C GLY A 69 11.17 13.52 21.76
N ALA A 70 11.68 12.52 21.03
CA ALA A 70 12.18 11.31 21.66
C ALA A 70 13.50 10.83 21.04
N GLY A 71 14.60 11.40 21.53
CA GLY A 71 15.90 10.73 21.48
C GLY A 71 15.92 9.55 22.47
N THR A 72 16.01 8.33 21.91
CA THR A 72 16.46 7.05 22.54
C THR A 72 15.62 6.35 23.64
N PRO A 73 15.66 4.99 23.72
CA PRO A 73 14.72 4.11 24.45
C PRO A 73 15.24 3.80 25.89
N PRO A 74 14.52 3.13 26.85
CA PRO A 74 13.86 1.82 26.72
C PRO A 74 12.53 1.64 27.50
N MET A 75 11.67 0.72 27.07
CA MET A 75 11.07 -0.26 27.99
C MET A 75 10.42 -1.42 27.23
N THR A 76 10.90 -2.60 27.59
CA THR A 76 10.30 -3.92 27.39
C THR A 76 8.98 -4.03 28.14
N LEU A 77 7.93 -4.59 27.51
CA LEU A 77 7.15 -5.74 28.01
C LEU A 77 5.97 -6.03 27.08
N SER A 78 5.81 -7.32 26.77
CA SER A 78 4.61 -7.99 26.25
C SER A 78 4.20 -7.77 24.77
N SER A 79 4.75 -8.66 23.93
CA SER A 79 3.96 -9.63 23.14
C SER A 79 2.77 -9.11 22.33
N ARG A 80 3.07 -8.33 21.28
CA ARG A 80 2.60 -8.61 19.90
C ARG A 80 3.52 -7.82 19.00
N GLU A 81 4.42 -8.52 18.32
CA GLU A 81 5.33 -7.91 17.35
C GLU A 81 4.50 -7.33 16.20
N GLU A 82 4.03 -6.09 16.34
CA GLU A 82 3.87 -5.18 15.23
C GLU A 82 5.29 -4.75 14.79
N LYS A 83 6.12 -5.74 14.45
CA LYS A 83 7.35 -5.52 13.71
C LYS A 83 6.88 -4.97 12.39
N GLU A 84 7.25 -3.73 12.11
CA GLU A 84 7.20 -3.13 10.79
C GLU A 84 7.52 -4.21 9.74
N VAL A 85 6.49 -4.65 9.05
CA VAL A 85 6.59 -5.78 8.12
C VAL A 85 7.26 -5.21 6.88
N ASP A 86 8.58 -5.31 6.83
CA ASP A 86 9.35 -5.00 5.63
C ASP A 86 8.77 -5.77 4.43
N ILE A 87 8.18 -5.02 3.51
CA ILE A 87 7.48 -5.55 2.33
C ILE A 87 8.44 -6.38 1.49
N VAL A 88 9.72 -5.99 1.41
CA VAL A 88 10.74 -6.73 0.66
C VAL A 88 10.92 -8.13 1.24
N ARG A 89 11.03 -8.22 2.58
CA ARG A 89 11.14 -9.49 3.30
C ARG A 89 9.87 -10.34 3.17
N MET A 90 8.69 -9.73 3.18
CA MET A 90 7.42 -10.43 3.00
C MET A 90 7.33 -11.03 1.58
N LEU A 91 7.66 -10.24 0.56
CA LEU A 91 7.67 -10.68 -0.84
C LEU A 91 8.74 -11.74 -1.10
N ALA A 92 9.93 -11.61 -0.49
CA ALA A 92 10.98 -12.61 -0.58
C ALA A 92 10.51 -13.96 -0.04
N ARG A 93 9.87 -13.98 1.14
CA ARG A 93 9.30 -15.21 1.73
C ARG A 93 8.21 -15.83 0.86
N ALA A 94 7.32 -15.01 0.32
CA ALA A 94 6.26 -15.50 -0.57
C ALA A 94 6.83 -16.16 -1.84
N LYS A 95 7.86 -15.56 -2.43
CA LYS A 95 8.60 -16.13 -3.58
C LYS A 95 9.26 -17.46 -3.21
N ASP A 96 9.92 -17.51 -2.05
CA ASP A 96 10.59 -18.72 -1.58
C ASP A 96 9.59 -19.85 -1.31
N GLU A 97 8.39 -19.54 -0.80
CA GLU A 97 7.33 -20.53 -0.56
C GLU A 97 6.73 -21.06 -1.87
N TYR A 98 6.50 -20.19 -2.86
CA TYR A 98 6.02 -20.60 -4.18
C TYR A 98 7.00 -21.51 -4.92
N THR A 99 8.31 -21.27 -4.74
CA THR A 99 9.37 -22.01 -5.44
C THR A 99 9.78 -23.29 -4.73
N LYS A 100 9.32 -23.53 -3.49
CA LYS A 100 9.54 -24.81 -2.81
C LYS A 100 8.84 -25.92 -3.61
N PRO A 101 9.55 -27.02 -3.94
CA PRO A 101 8.91 -28.16 -4.56
C PRO A 101 7.84 -28.70 -3.60
N PHE A 102 6.62 -28.89 -4.11
CA PHE A 102 5.54 -29.57 -3.38
C PHE A 102 6.11 -30.88 -2.82
N ARG A 103 6.37 -30.93 -1.51
CA ARG A 103 6.56 -32.19 -0.81
C ARG A 103 5.19 -32.85 -0.83
N THR A 104 5.04 -33.86 -1.67
CA THR A 104 3.88 -34.74 -1.74
C THR A 104 3.40 -35.01 -0.32
N LEU A 105 2.22 -34.49 0.02
CA LEU A 105 1.43 -35.01 1.13
C LEU A 105 1.04 -36.43 0.72
N GLU A 106 1.90 -37.41 1.00
CA GLU A 106 1.48 -38.81 1.11
C GLU A 106 0.65 -38.96 2.38
N GLN A 107 -0.53 -38.34 2.44
CA GLN A 107 -1.61 -38.84 3.29
C GLN A 107 -2.98 -38.25 2.92
N TYR A 108 -3.48 -38.53 1.71
CA TYR A 108 -4.92 -38.60 1.46
C TYR A 108 -5.19 -39.63 0.37
N PRO A 109 -5.82 -40.79 0.68
CA PRO A 109 -6.35 -41.67 -0.34
C PRO A 109 -7.72 -41.12 -0.77
N GLY A 110 -7.86 -40.68 -2.02
CA GLY A 110 -9.17 -40.37 -2.58
C GLY A 110 -9.18 -39.26 -3.63
N ASP A 111 -9.23 -39.71 -4.89
CA ASP A 111 -9.87 -39.07 -6.04
C ASP A 111 -9.32 -37.73 -6.56
N LEU A 112 -8.39 -37.84 -7.53
CA LEU A 112 -7.91 -36.70 -8.31
C LEU A 112 -8.78 -36.53 -9.56
N THR A 113 -9.77 -35.65 -9.47
CA THR A 113 -10.27 -34.93 -10.64
C THR A 113 -9.97 -33.44 -10.50
N GLY A 114 -9.02 -33.00 -11.35
CA GLY A 114 -8.99 -31.65 -11.90
C GLY A 114 -8.31 -30.56 -11.07
N LEU A 115 -7.03 -30.31 -11.35
CA LEU A 115 -6.54 -28.95 -11.63
C LEU A 115 -5.35 -29.02 -12.62
N PRO A 116 -5.30 -28.17 -13.66
CA PRO A 116 -4.32 -28.27 -14.71
C PRO A 116 -2.94 -27.78 -14.24
N ALA A 117 -1.92 -28.57 -14.57
CA ALA A 117 -0.53 -28.16 -14.56
C ALA A 117 -0.34 -26.98 -15.53
N VAL A 118 -0.18 -25.76 -15.01
CA VAL A 118 0.35 -24.66 -15.81
C VAL A 118 1.82 -24.96 -16.08
N ARG A 119 2.07 -25.26 -17.34
CA ARG A 119 3.34 -25.60 -17.98
C ARG A 119 4.37 -24.50 -17.73
N ARG A 120 5.56 -24.89 -17.28
CA ARG A 120 6.75 -24.03 -17.31
C ARG A 120 7.14 -23.77 -18.77
N GLN A 121 7.30 -22.50 -19.14
CA GLN A 121 8.22 -22.08 -20.19
C GLN A 121 9.22 -21.12 -19.57
N THR A 122 10.36 -21.66 -19.17
CA THR A 122 11.60 -20.92 -18.96
C THR A 122 12.29 -20.78 -20.32
N GLN A 123 12.52 -19.55 -20.77
CA GLN A 123 13.62 -19.22 -21.66
C GLN A 123 14.26 -17.92 -21.17
N GLU A 124 15.05 -18.04 -20.10
CA GLU A 124 16.10 -17.07 -19.77
C GLU A 124 17.42 -17.63 -20.30
N SER A 125 17.74 -17.29 -21.55
CA SER A 125 19.10 -17.34 -22.06
C SER A 125 19.12 -16.39 -23.26
N ASP A 126 19.48 -15.13 -23.01
CA ASP A 126 20.15 -14.20 -23.95
C ASP A 126 20.02 -12.72 -23.50
N ILE A 127 20.50 -12.34 -22.30
CA ILE A 127 20.64 -10.89 -21.96
C ILE A 127 21.96 -10.54 -21.25
N PHE A 128 22.96 -11.42 -21.13
CA PHE A 128 24.28 -10.97 -20.64
C PHE A 128 25.44 -11.65 -21.38
N ALA A 129 25.82 -11.05 -22.50
CA ALA A 129 27.17 -11.13 -23.05
C ALA A 129 27.47 -9.85 -23.84
N HIS A 130 27.93 -8.80 -23.16
CA HIS A 130 29.08 -8.00 -23.61
C HIS A 130 29.53 -7.03 -22.50
N GLU A 131 30.60 -7.38 -21.78
CA GLU A 131 31.43 -6.40 -21.07
C GLU A 131 32.44 -5.77 -22.05
N ASP A 132 32.43 -4.44 -22.06
CA ASP A 132 33.56 -3.49 -22.07
C ASP A 132 34.66 -3.55 -23.15
N LEU A 133 34.82 -2.42 -23.87
CA LEU A 133 36.08 -1.64 -23.99
C LEU A 133 35.97 -0.48 -25.00
N GLY A 134 35.98 0.75 -24.46
CA GLY A 134 36.76 1.92 -24.91
C GLY A 134 36.56 2.51 -26.32
N ALA A 135 36.18 3.79 -26.38
CA ALA A 135 37.11 4.87 -26.79
C ALA A 135 36.40 6.22 -26.97
N VAL A 136 37.03 7.22 -26.36
CA VAL A 136 36.86 8.67 -26.53
C VAL A 136 37.00 9.09 -28.01
N LYS A 137 36.13 9.99 -28.49
CA LYS A 137 36.56 11.15 -29.29
C LYS A 137 35.48 12.23 -29.41
N THR A 138 35.81 13.36 -28.80
CA THR A 138 35.29 14.71 -29.00
C THR A 138 35.46 15.16 -30.46
N ALA A 139 34.45 15.82 -31.01
CA ALA A 139 34.58 16.99 -31.88
C ALA A 139 33.24 17.75 -31.88
#